data_AF-A0A3M1C6M8-F1
#
_entry.id   AF-A0A3M1C6M8-F1
#
_cell.length_a   1.000
_cell.length_b   1.000
_cell.length_c   1.000
_cell.angle_alpha   90.00
_cell.angle_beta   90.00
_cell.angle_gamma   90.00
#
_symmetry.space_group_name_H-M   'P 1'
#
loop_
_entity.id
_entity.type
_entity.pdbx_description
1 polymer ?
#
loop_
_entity_poly.entity_id
_entity_poly.type
_entity_poly.pdbx_seq_one_letter_code
_entity_poly.pdbx_strand_id
1 'polypeptide(L)' 'MTALRLSNREARRLWLAQNLIGTAPREPEEIIRRLGFVQIDTIRNVVRAHDHILWTRLSTYREDAVW' A
#
# COMPACT_ATOMS: atom_id res chain seq x y z
N MET A 1 11.23 18.62 -25.88
CA MET A 1 10.37 17.52 -25.38
C MET A 1 9.06 18.12 -24.91
N THR A 2 7.92 17.64 -25.38
CA THR A 2 6.61 18.10 -24.90
C THR A 2 6.27 17.39 -23.60
N ALA A 3 5.86 18.12 -22.57
CA ALA A 3 5.50 17.52 -21.28
C ALA A 3 4.22 16.68 -21.42
N LEU A 4 4.24 15.45 -20.89
CA LEU A 4 3.04 14.64 -20.75
C LEU A 4 2.07 15.34 -19.79
N ARG A 5 0.83 15.58 -20.24
CA ARG A 5 -0.23 16.14 -19.39
C ARG A 5 -1.21 15.04 -19.01
N LEU A 6 -1.49 14.94 -17.72
CA LEU A 6 -2.49 14.03 -17.16
C LEU A 6 -3.66 14.85 -16.63
N SER A 7 -4.89 14.44 -16.93
CA SER A 7 -6.06 14.91 -16.22
C SER A 7 -6.05 14.40 -14.78
N ASN A 8 -6.80 15.06 -13.89
CA ASN A 8 -6.96 14.59 -12.50
C ASN A 8 -7.53 13.17 -12.43
N ARG A 9 -8.36 12.77 -13.40
CA ARG A 9 -8.92 11.42 -13.47
C ARG A 9 -7.84 10.38 -13.76
N GLU A 10 -6.96 10.68 -14.71
CA GLU A 10 -5.82 9.81 -15.06
C GLU A 10 -4.81 9.75 -13.92
N ALA A 11 -4.46 10.90 -13.33
CA ALA A 11 -3.56 10.97 -12.19
C ALA A 11 -4.11 10.15 -11.00
N ARG A 12 -5.41 10.27 -10.68
CA ARG A 12 -6.06 9.47 -9.64
C ARG A 12 -6.00 7.97 -9.95
N ARG A 13 -6.27 7.56 -11.18
CA ARG A 13 -6.24 6.15 -11.58
C ARG A 13 -4.83 5.57 -11.41
N LEU A 14 -3.81 6.29 -11.87
CA LEU A 14 -2.42 5.90 -11.72
C LEU A 14 -2.04 5.82 -10.24
N TRP A 15 -2.39 6.83 -9.45
CA TRP A 15 -2.09 6.85 -8.01
C TRP A 15 -2.72 5.66 -7.27
N LEU A 16 -4.00 5.36 -7.52
CA LEU A 16 -4.67 4.21 -6.91
C LEU A 16 -3.98 2.89 -7.29
N ALA A 17 -3.63 2.72 -8.57
CA ALA A 17 -2.95 1.53 -9.06
C ALA A 17 -1.55 1.35 -8.44
N GLN A 18 -0.76 2.42 -8.35
CA GLN A 18 0.56 2.41 -7.72
C GLN A 18 0.48 2.13 -6.21
N ASN A 19 -0.62 2.49 -5.56
CA ASN A 19 -0.87 2.21 -4.14
C ASN A 19 -1.56 0.87 -3.89
N LEU A 20 -1.77 0.05 -4.92
CA LEU A 20 -2.44 -1.26 -4.85
C LEU A 20 -3.91 -1.20 -4.39
N ILE A 21 -4.53 -0.02 -4.45
CA ILE A 21 -5.91 0.17 -4.02
C ILE A 21 -6.85 -0.34 -5.11
N GLY A 22 -7.70 -1.31 -4.76
CA GLY A 22 -8.55 -2.01 -5.73
C GLY A 22 -7.83 -3.12 -6.49
N THR A 23 -6.64 -3.53 -6.03
CA THR A 23 -5.98 -4.76 -6.49
C THR A 23 -6.28 -5.91 -5.53
N ALA A 24 -5.90 -7.14 -5.88
CA ALA A 24 -6.04 -8.31 -5.00
C ALA A 24 -4.67 -9.01 -4.80
N PRO A 25 -3.77 -8.42 -3.98
CA PRO A 25 -2.54 -9.10 -3.56
C PRO A 25 -2.89 -10.36 -2.77
N ARG A 26 -1.99 -11.35 -2.76
CA ARG A 26 -2.20 -12.59 -1.99
C ARG A 26 -1.50 -12.61 -0.64
N GLU A 27 -0.32 -12.01 -0.58
CA GLU A 27 0.55 -12.06 0.59
C GLU A 27 1.05 -10.66 0.99
N PRO A 28 1.28 -10.38 2.29
CA PRO A 28 1.81 -9.09 2.75
C PRO A 28 3.14 -8.69 2.10
N GLU A 29 4.01 -9.66 1.84
CA GLU A 29 5.32 -9.43 1.24
C GLU A 29 5.22 -8.87 -0.19
N GLU A 30 4.18 -9.28 -0.95
CA GLU A 30 3.91 -8.74 -2.28
C GLU A 30 3.57 -7.24 -2.18
N ILE A 31 2.75 -6.86 -1.20
CA ILE A 31 2.37 -5.46 -0.97
C ILE A 31 3.60 -4.61 -0.66
N ILE A 32 4.44 -5.06 0.29
CA ILE A 32 5.64 -4.32 0.70
C ILE A 32 6.58 -4.13 -0.49
N ARG A 33 6.86 -5.19 -1.26
CA ARG A 33 7.74 -5.10 -2.44
C ARG A 33 7.20 -4.16 -3.50
N ARG A 34 5.89 -4.19 -3.76
CA ARG A 34 5.27 -3.38 -4.82
C ARG A 34 5.13 -1.91 -4.41
N LEU A 35 4.87 -1.62 -3.13
CA LEU A 35 4.90 -0.25 -2.61
C LEU A 35 6.34 0.29 -2.53
N GLY A 36 7.33 -0.59 -2.33
CA GLY A 36 8.73 -0.23 -2.19
C GLY A 36 9.08 0.38 -0.82
N PHE A 37 8.11 0.45 0.09
CA PHE A 37 8.29 0.90 1.46
C PHE A 37 7.15 0.38 2.35
N VAL A 38 7.37 0.40 3.65
CA VAL A 38 6.32 0.33 4.66
C VAL A 38 6.71 1.24 5.82
N GLN A 39 5.74 1.97 6.38
CA GLN A 39 6.01 2.83 7.53
C GLN A 39 5.99 1.98 8.81
N ILE A 40 7.11 1.97 9.54
CA ILE A 40 7.20 1.36 10.86
C ILE A 40 7.27 2.47 11.91
N ASP A 41 6.36 2.42 12.88
CA ASP A 41 6.33 3.36 13.98
C ASP A 41 7.28 2.89 15.10
N THR A 42 8.03 3.81 15.70
CA THR A 42 9.01 3.50 16.76
C THR A 42 8.37 3.26 18.13
N ILE A 43 7.08 3.58 18.28
CA ILE A 43 6.32 3.46 19.53
C ILE A 43 5.45 2.21 19.47
N ARG A 44 5.90 1.15 20.15
CA ARG A 44 5.30 -0.20 20.09
C ARG A 44 3.87 -0.30 20.63
N ASN A 45 3.39 0.72 21.33
CA ASN A 45 2.04 0.80 21.89
C ASN A 45 1.07 1.59 21.00
N VAL A 46 1.54 2.13 19.87
CA VAL A 46 0.71 2.85 18.88
C VAL A 46 0.91 2.27 17.47
N VAL A 47 1.57 1.11 17.35
CA VAL A 47 1.81 0.47 16.06
C VAL A 47 0.47 0.20 15.38
N ARG A 48 0.28 0.87 14.24
CA ARG A 48 -0.93 0.72 13.43
C ARG A 48 -0.68 1.04 11.97
N ALA A 49 0.34 1.82 11.63
CA ALA A 49 0.49 2.31 10.26
C ALA A 49 0.71 1.16 9.26
N HIS A 50 1.64 0.25 9.52
CA HIS A 50 1.86 -0.90 8.64
C HIS A 50 0.70 -1.88 8.66
N ASP A 51 0.08 -2.14 9.81
CA ASP A 51 -1.09 -3.01 9.91
C ASP A 51 -2.24 -2.48 9.08
N HIS A 52 -2.53 -1.18 9.15
CA HIS A 52 -3.55 -0.54 8.32
C HIS A 52 -3.17 -0.55 6.84
N ILE A 53 -1.89 -0.32 6.49
CA ILE A 53 -1.44 -0.40 5.11
C ILE A 53 -1.70 -1.81 4.54
N LEU A 54 -1.36 -2.86 5.28
CA LEU A 54 -1.53 -4.25 4.84
C LEU A 54 -3.01 -4.64 4.82
N TRP A 55 -3.75 -4.40 5.91
CA TRP A 55 -5.16 -4.75 6.04
C TRP A 55 -6.05 -4.09 4.96
N THR A 56 -5.81 -2.82 4.63
CA THR A 56 -6.60 -2.12 3.60
C THR A 56 -6.40 -2.67 2.18
N ARG A 57 -5.36 -3.46 1.94
CA ARG A 57 -5.01 -4.06 0.65
C ARG A 57 -5.21 -5.57 0.62
N LEU A 58 -5.11 -6.21 1.78
CA LEU A 58 -5.28 -7.64 1.99
C LEU A 58 -6.17 -7.84 3.22
N SER A 59 -7.47 -8.01 3.02
CA SER A 59 -8.43 -8.12 4.12
C SER A 59 -8.26 -9.37 4.99
N THR A 60 -7.55 -10.38 4.48
CA THR A 60 -7.18 -11.60 5.21
C THR A 60 -5.94 -11.43 6.09
N TYR A 61 -5.29 -10.26 6.03
CA TYR A 61 -4.10 -9.95 6.83
C TYR A 61 -4.36 -10.14 8.33
N ARG A 62 -3.37 -10.73 9.00
CA ARG A 62 -3.27 -10.89 10.45
C ARG A 62 -1.87 -10.46 10.88
N GLU A 63 -1.77 -9.81 12.04
CA GLU A 63 -0.52 -9.22 12.53
C GLU A 63 0.60 -10.27 12.70
N ASP A 64 0.25 -11.44 13.23
CA ASP A 64 1.12 -12.61 13.43
C ASP A 64 1.61 -13.27 12.14
N ALA A 65 1.05 -12.91 10.97
CA ALA A 65 1.47 -13.47 9.70
C ALA A 65 2.77 -12.84 9.14
N VAL A 66 3.26 -11.74 9.74
CA VAL A 66 4.42 -10.99 9.25
C VAL A 66 5.52 -10.84 10.32
N TRP A 67 5.16 -10.88 11.61
CA TRP A 67 6.07 -10.62 12.73
C TRP A 67 5.98 -11.69 13.82
#